data_AF-A0A497D3P6-F1
#
_entry.id   AF-A0A497D3P6-F1
#
_cell.length_a   1.000
_cell.length_b   1.000
_cell.length_c   1.000
_cell.angle_alpha   90.00
_cell.angle_beta   90.00
_cell.angle_gamma   90.00
#
_symmetry.space_group_name_H-M   'P 1'
#
loop_
_entity.id
_entity.type
_entity.pdbx_description
1 polymer ?
#
loop_
_entity_poly.entity_id
_entity_poly.type
_entity_poly.pdbx_seq_one_letter_code
_entity_poly.pdbx_strand_id
1 'polypeptide(L)'
;SVEKPWPTFSEDVKEVENEVLISHYTPDVLPKQTKKKLRKRGKIQYNVKGEIIYQSGDTVRGSLHQAGIYGAINKNGKIIYVKRRFLQYDARGTNGFKDIQQLSVIIDKSVKEKIIHQLHKFISEGKSFKEAINSPIWMNEEKGIRIKKVRCKTVVKNPLKWEKKNRDLSKKEYKHFVHVVNDSNYLMAIYEGKDKKGKIKRDFEIVNNLEAGSFYKYSVQKLLKEQGIEGVEGLVPRKKISGSIDLPLKSILKIGTMVILWENSPDEVWSISKNDIKRRLYKIIGLSNQRIIRKSGKVDEYATIVLRFHQEASPASKLKVEDGKFQIIEQFKAQRKMNHNQFNALVEGFDFTLSPIGRLTRKK
;
A
#
# COMPACT_ATOMS: atom_id res chain seq x y z
N SER A 1 17.66 48.22 -4.47
CA SER A 1 17.21 47.43 -3.31
C SER A 1 15.73 47.75 -3.11
N VAL A 2 14.87 46.74 -2.96
CA VAL A 2 13.45 47.01 -2.66
C VAL A 2 13.37 47.42 -1.18
N GLU A 3 12.71 48.54 -0.90
CA GLU A 3 12.54 49.03 0.47
C GLU A 3 11.68 48.06 1.26
N LYS A 4 12.10 47.74 2.50
CA LYS A 4 11.33 46.84 3.35
C LYS A 4 10.02 47.54 3.78
N PRO A 5 8.87 46.84 3.80
CA PRO A 5 7.61 47.43 4.26
C PRO A 5 7.63 48.02 5.69
N TRP A 6 8.51 47.50 6.57
CA TRP A 6 8.84 48.06 7.89
C TRP A 6 10.23 47.56 8.34
N PRO A 7 10.86 48.17 9.38
CA PRO A 7 12.26 47.93 9.71
C PRO A 7 12.65 46.46 9.98
N THR A 8 11.78 45.73 10.68
CA THR A 8 11.99 44.33 11.10
C THR A 8 11.35 43.29 10.16
N PHE A 9 10.88 43.68 8.97
CA PHE A 9 10.13 42.78 8.07
C PHE A 9 10.81 41.43 7.83
N SER A 10 12.13 41.42 7.63
CA SER A 10 12.87 40.18 7.35
C SER A 10 12.99 39.28 8.58
N GLU A 11 13.12 39.89 9.75
CA GLU A 11 13.21 39.25 11.04
C GLU A 11 11.85 38.63 11.40
N ASP A 12 10.78 39.40 11.24
CA ASP A 12 9.40 38.96 11.52
C ASP A 12 8.97 37.82 10.59
N VAL A 13 9.29 37.90 9.29
CA VAL A 13 9.00 36.81 8.33
C VAL A 13 9.77 35.53 8.67
N LYS A 14 11.01 35.64 9.14
CA LYS A 14 11.79 34.47 9.61
C LYS A 14 11.20 33.89 10.89
N GLU A 15 10.70 34.73 11.79
CA GLU A 15 10.09 34.27 13.03
C GLU A 15 8.76 33.55 12.78
N VAL A 16 7.96 34.03 11.82
CA VAL A 16 6.72 33.36 11.39
C VAL A 16 6.98 31.91 10.96
N GLU A 17 8.10 31.62 10.29
CA GLU A 17 8.46 30.24 9.92
C GLU A 17 8.53 29.28 11.12
N ASN A 18 8.90 29.78 12.30
CA ASN A 18 8.99 28.98 13.53
C ASN A 18 7.61 28.65 14.13
N GLU A 19 6.56 29.39 13.76
CA GLU A 19 5.19 29.17 14.23
C GLU A 19 4.31 28.39 13.26
N VAL A 20 4.70 28.30 11.98
CA VAL A 20 3.86 27.72 10.93
C VAL A 20 3.75 26.19 11.06
N LEU A 21 2.52 25.73 11.27
CA LEU A 21 2.14 24.32 11.17
C LEU A 21 1.50 24.05 9.81
N ILE A 22 2.19 23.30 8.95
CA ILE A 22 1.70 22.92 7.61
C ILE A 22 0.70 21.76 7.73
N SER A 23 -0.55 22.03 7.35
CA SER A 23 -1.60 21.02 7.17
C SER A 23 -1.48 20.37 5.78
N HIS A 24 -1.62 19.04 5.72
CA HIS A 24 -1.62 18.30 4.45
C HIS A 24 -2.99 17.67 4.23
N TYR A 25 -3.65 18.06 3.14
CA TYR A 25 -4.91 17.45 2.77
C TYR A 25 -4.70 16.33 1.75
N THR A 26 -5.09 15.11 2.11
CA THR A 26 -5.14 13.96 1.19
C THR A 26 -6.59 13.51 1.04
N PRO A 27 -7.20 13.65 -0.15
CA PRO A 27 -8.61 13.33 -0.31
C PRO A 27 -8.84 11.81 -0.26
N ASP A 28 -9.81 11.39 0.54
CA ASP A 28 -10.29 10.00 0.51
C ASP A 28 -11.22 9.79 -0.69
N VAL A 29 -10.68 9.15 -1.73
CA VAL A 29 -11.39 8.95 -3.00
C VAL A 29 -11.89 7.54 -3.20
N LEU A 30 -11.37 6.55 -2.47
CA LEU A 30 -11.70 5.14 -2.67
C LEU A 30 -13.22 4.87 -2.55
N PRO A 31 -13.94 5.44 -1.55
CA PRO A 31 -15.39 5.24 -1.39
C PRO A 31 -16.25 5.99 -2.42
N LYS A 32 -15.65 6.92 -3.19
CA LYS A 32 -16.41 7.82 -4.08
C LYS A 32 -16.93 7.05 -5.29
N GLN A 33 -18.24 6.80 -5.31
CA GLN A 33 -18.90 6.17 -6.44
C GLN A 33 -18.82 7.00 -7.72
N THR A 34 -18.79 6.31 -8.85
CA THR A 34 -18.84 6.94 -10.16
C THR A 34 -20.29 7.05 -10.63
N LYS A 35 -20.68 8.24 -11.09
CA LYS A 35 -21.96 8.48 -11.76
C LYS A 35 -21.67 9.04 -13.14
N LYS A 36 -22.10 8.35 -14.20
CA LYS A 36 -21.93 8.80 -15.59
C LYS A 36 -23.29 9.03 -16.23
N LYS A 37 -23.45 10.11 -17.00
CA LYS A 37 -24.68 10.33 -17.77
C LYS A 37 -24.79 9.25 -18.86
N LEU A 38 -25.94 8.59 -18.95
CA LEU A 38 -26.20 7.65 -20.03
C LEU A 38 -26.23 8.41 -21.35
N ARG A 39 -25.38 7.98 -22.30
CA ARG A 39 -25.38 8.52 -23.66
C ARG A 39 -25.66 7.39 -24.64
N LYS A 40 -26.54 7.63 -25.61
CA LYS A 40 -26.71 6.79 -26.80
C LYS A 40 -26.34 7.64 -28.00
N ARG A 41 -25.35 7.20 -28.78
CA ARG A 41 -24.82 7.95 -29.95
C ARG A 41 -24.47 9.41 -29.61
N GLY A 42 -23.78 9.63 -28.49
CA GLY A 42 -23.35 10.96 -28.04
C GLY A 42 -24.43 11.81 -27.35
N LYS A 43 -25.72 11.52 -27.53
CA LYS A 43 -26.82 12.29 -26.93
C LYS A 43 -27.18 11.79 -25.52
N ILE A 44 -27.33 12.72 -24.57
CA ILE A 44 -27.78 12.43 -23.20
C ILE A 44 -29.19 11.86 -23.27
N GLN A 45 -29.44 10.80 -22.49
CA GLN A 45 -30.74 10.15 -22.40
C GLN A 45 -31.51 10.67 -21.19
N TYR A 46 -32.83 10.78 -21.35
CA TYR A 46 -33.75 11.25 -20.33
C TYR A 46 -34.79 10.17 -20.02
N ASN A 47 -35.26 10.11 -18.77
CA ASN A 47 -36.35 9.23 -18.37
C ASN A 47 -37.70 9.81 -18.82
N VAL A 48 -38.79 9.09 -18.54
CA VAL A 48 -40.17 9.51 -18.91
C VAL A 48 -40.56 10.86 -18.27
N LYS A 49 -39.91 11.24 -17.15
CA LYS A 49 -40.14 12.50 -16.44
C LYS A 49 -39.26 13.66 -16.95
N GLY A 50 -38.45 13.44 -17.99
CA GLY A 50 -37.52 14.45 -18.52
C GLY A 50 -36.23 14.64 -17.72
N GLU A 51 -35.92 13.75 -16.77
CA GLU A 51 -34.70 13.81 -15.96
C GLU A 51 -33.56 13.00 -16.61
N ILE A 52 -32.31 13.43 -16.43
CA ILE A 52 -31.15 12.74 -16.99
C ILE A 52 -30.99 11.33 -16.40
N ILE A 53 -30.83 10.32 -17.25
CA ILE A 53 -30.52 8.96 -16.81
C ILE A 53 -29.02 8.88 -16.47
N TYR A 54 -28.72 8.43 -15.25
CA TYR A 54 -27.36 8.16 -14.81
C TYR A 54 -27.07 6.65 -14.79
N GLN A 55 -25.94 6.25 -15.34
CA GLN A 55 -25.32 4.95 -15.11
C GLN A 55 -24.50 5.01 -13.82
N SER A 56 -24.90 4.20 -12.86
CA SER A 56 -24.21 3.94 -11.59
C SER A 56 -24.05 2.44 -11.39
N GLY A 57 -23.07 2.04 -10.60
CA GLY A 57 -22.82 0.64 -10.26
C GLY A 57 -21.62 0.51 -9.33
N ASP A 58 -21.20 -0.72 -9.09
CA ASP A 58 -20.05 -1.04 -8.25
C ASP A 58 -18.77 -0.46 -8.84
N THR A 59 -18.25 0.59 -8.21
CA THR A 59 -17.04 1.28 -8.66
C THR A 59 -16.18 1.68 -7.48
N VAL A 60 -14.86 1.71 -7.72
CA VAL A 60 -13.86 2.12 -6.73
C VAL A 60 -12.84 3.01 -7.44
N ARG A 61 -12.39 4.08 -6.79
CA ARG A 61 -11.37 4.99 -7.36
C ARG A 61 -10.01 4.73 -6.71
N GLY A 62 -9.16 3.99 -7.39
CA GLY A 62 -7.80 3.72 -6.94
C GLY A 62 -7.25 2.43 -7.53
N SER A 63 -5.94 2.23 -7.35
CA SER A 63 -5.28 0.97 -7.66
C SER A 63 -5.58 -0.05 -6.56
N LEU A 64 -6.24 -1.15 -6.90
CA LEU A 64 -6.58 -2.21 -5.94
C LEU A 64 -5.39 -3.13 -5.64
N HIS A 65 -4.47 -3.25 -6.61
CA HIS A 65 -3.28 -4.09 -6.57
C HIS A 65 -2.35 -3.69 -7.72
N GLN A 66 -1.10 -4.14 -7.66
CA GLN A 66 -0.16 -3.93 -8.76
C GLN A 66 -0.62 -4.67 -10.02
N ALA A 67 -0.29 -4.15 -11.20
CA ALA A 67 -0.71 -4.73 -12.49
C ALA A 67 -0.23 -6.19 -12.73
N GLY A 68 0.74 -6.68 -11.94
CA GLY A 68 1.24 -8.05 -12.03
C GLY A 68 0.22 -9.10 -11.58
N ILE A 69 -0.10 -10.03 -12.48
CA ILE A 69 -0.93 -11.19 -12.20
C ILE A 69 -0.07 -12.46 -12.14
N TYR A 70 -0.30 -13.29 -11.13
CA TYR A 70 0.47 -14.48 -10.82
C TYR A 70 -0.44 -15.71 -10.79
N GLY A 71 0.03 -16.80 -11.38
CA GLY A 71 -0.56 -18.12 -11.20
C GLY A 71 0.08 -18.83 -10.01
N ALA A 72 -0.53 -19.92 -9.58
CA ALA A 72 0.01 -20.79 -8.54
C ALA A 72 0.23 -22.21 -9.07
N ILE A 73 1.31 -22.85 -8.61
CA ILE A 73 1.59 -24.26 -8.84
C ILE A 73 1.98 -24.93 -7.53
N ASN A 74 1.60 -26.19 -7.37
CA ASN A 74 2.07 -27.03 -6.27
C ASN A 74 3.36 -27.74 -6.72
N LYS A 75 4.44 -27.55 -5.96
CA LYS A 75 5.71 -28.26 -6.12
C LYS A 75 6.05 -28.93 -4.78
N ASN A 76 5.98 -30.25 -4.74
CA ASN A 76 6.28 -31.08 -3.57
C ASN A 76 5.47 -30.66 -2.32
N GLY A 77 4.16 -30.47 -2.46
CA GLY A 77 3.27 -30.05 -1.37
C GLY A 77 3.28 -28.55 -1.09
N LYS A 78 4.21 -27.78 -1.67
CA LYS A 78 4.32 -26.33 -1.45
C LYS A 78 3.78 -25.53 -2.63
N ILE A 79 2.89 -24.58 -2.35
CA ILE A 79 2.44 -23.62 -3.35
C ILE A 79 3.55 -22.61 -3.65
N ILE A 80 3.85 -22.44 -4.94
CA ILE A 80 4.75 -21.42 -5.45
C ILE A 80 4.05 -20.59 -6.53
N TYR A 81 4.34 -19.29 -6.53
CA TYR A 81 3.76 -18.35 -7.46
C TYR A 81 4.62 -18.18 -8.71
N VAL A 82 3.95 -18.03 -9.84
CA VAL A 82 4.57 -18.06 -11.16
C VAL A 82 4.01 -16.99 -12.08
N LYS A 83 4.86 -16.47 -12.96
CA LYS A 83 4.48 -15.53 -14.02
C LYS A 83 5.10 -15.99 -15.35
N ARG A 84 4.39 -15.78 -16.46
CA ARG A 84 4.97 -16.00 -17.80
C ARG A 84 5.82 -14.79 -18.17
N ARG A 85 7.07 -15.02 -18.53
CA ARG A 85 8.01 -14.02 -19.03
C ARG A 85 8.39 -14.35 -20.46
N PHE A 86 8.63 -13.33 -21.27
CA PHE A 86 9.28 -13.50 -22.57
C PHE A 86 10.74 -13.92 -22.34
N LEU A 87 11.24 -14.80 -23.21
CA LEU A 87 12.67 -15.14 -23.23
C LEU A 87 13.48 -13.98 -23.79
N GLN A 88 13.00 -13.48 -24.93
CA GLN A 88 13.66 -12.47 -25.74
C GLN A 88 13.56 -11.08 -25.14
N TYR A 89 14.48 -10.23 -25.56
CA TYR A 89 14.41 -8.82 -25.29
C TYR A 89 13.28 -8.16 -26.06
N ASP A 90 12.60 -7.21 -25.43
CA ASP A 90 11.75 -6.28 -26.17
C ASP A 90 12.61 -5.26 -26.94
N ALA A 91 11.98 -4.49 -27.83
CA ALA A 91 12.66 -3.49 -28.64
C ALA A 91 13.43 -2.44 -27.80
N ARG A 92 13.07 -2.27 -26.52
CA ARG A 92 13.72 -1.35 -25.58
C ARG A 92 14.85 -2.00 -24.78
N GLY A 93 15.07 -3.32 -24.91
CA GLY A 93 16.08 -4.06 -24.16
C GLY A 93 15.79 -4.18 -22.66
N THR A 94 14.56 -3.90 -22.22
CA THR A 94 14.20 -3.79 -20.80
C THR A 94 13.60 -5.07 -20.22
N ASN A 95 12.87 -5.82 -21.04
CA ASN A 95 12.36 -7.14 -20.68
C ASN A 95 13.30 -8.23 -21.21
N GLY A 96 13.47 -9.35 -20.50
CA GLY A 96 14.33 -10.46 -20.92
C GLY A 96 15.05 -11.15 -19.76
N PHE A 97 15.88 -12.14 -20.05
CA PHE A 97 16.87 -12.69 -19.11
C PHE A 97 18.22 -12.03 -19.39
N LYS A 98 19.00 -11.70 -18.35
CA LYS A 98 20.31 -11.05 -18.53
C LYS A 98 21.44 -12.03 -18.81
N ASP A 99 21.33 -13.23 -18.24
CA ASP A 99 22.37 -14.25 -18.25
C ASP A 99 21.75 -15.65 -18.11
N ILE A 100 22.59 -16.68 -18.25
CA ILE A 100 22.18 -18.08 -18.13
C ILE A 100 21.75 -18.42 -16.69
N GLN A 101 22.34 -17.81 -15.67
CA GLN A 101 22.03 -18.09 -14.26
C GLN A 101 20.57 -17.73 -13.93
N GLN A 102 20.05 -16.65 -14.51
CA GLN A 102 18.67 -16.23 -14.34
C GLN A 102 17.66 -17.24 -14.92
N LEU A 103 18.05 -18.12 -15.86
CA LEU A 103 17.18 -19.18 -16.38
C LEU A 103 16.88 -20.27 -15.32
N SER A 104 17.59 -20.27 -14.19
CA SER A 104 17.33 -21.17 -13.05
C SER A 104 15.91 -21.06 -12.49
N VAL A 105 15.24 -19.90 -12.68
CA VAL A 105 13.88 -19.66 -12.20
C VAL A 105 12.80 -20.31 -13.07
N ILE A 106 13.14 -20.84 -14.25
CA ILE A 106 12.20 -21.54 -15.12
C ILE A 106 11.72 -22.81 -14.42
N ILE A 107 10.40 -23.00 -14.41
CA ILE A 107 9.76 -24.10 -13.69
C ILE A 107 9.92 -25.44 -14.40
N ASP A 108 9.72 -25.45 -15.72
CA ASP A 108 9.73 -26.67 -16.53
C ASP A 108 11.16 -27.06 -16.88
N LYS A 109 11.60 -28.21 -16.36
CA LYS A 109 12.98 -28.69 -16.48
C LYS A 109 13.34 -29.01 -17.94
N SER A 110 12.46 -29.68 -18.68
CA SER A 110 12.71 -30.06 -20.07
C SER A 110 12.80 -28.84 -20.98
N VAL A 111 11.88 -27.89 -20.80
CA VAL A 111 11.92 -26.62 -21.53
C VAL A 111 13.19 -25.84 -21.21
N LYS A 112 13.59 -25.78 -19.92
CA LYS A 112 14.80 -25.11 -19.48
C LYS A 112 16.07 -25.71 -20.13
N GLU A 113 16.19 -27.04 -20.13
CA GLU A 113 17.35 -27.73 -20.70
C GLU A 113 17.47 -27.49 -22.21
N LYS A 114 16.37 -27.57 -22.96
CA LYS A 114 16.34 -27.25 -24.39
C LYS A 114 16.79 -25.82 -24.68
N ILE A 115 16.32 -24.86 -23.88
CA ILE A 115 16.71 -23.45 -24.00
C ILE A 115 18.22 -23.29 -23.77
N ILE A 116 18.75 -23.84 -22.67
CA ILE A 116 20.17 -23.73 -22.33
C ILE A 116 21.03 -24.37 -23.42
N HIS A 117 20.65 -25.54 -23.93
CA HIS A 117 21.38 -26.22 -25.00
C HIS A 117 21.46 -25.38 -26.28
N GLN A 118 20.34 -24.82 -26.75
CA GLN A 118 20.34 -23.94 -27.93
C GLN A 118 21.10 -22.64 -27.70
N LEU A 119 21.02 -22.05 -26.50
CA LEU A 119 21.82 -20.87 -26.15
C LEU A 119 23.32 -21.17 -26.19
N HIS A 120 23.76 -22.31 -25.63
CA HIS A 120 25.16 -22.73 -25.71
C HIS A 120 25.62 -22.93 -27.15
N LYS A 121 24.80 -23.56 -28.01
CA LYS A 121 25.08 -23.71 -29.44
C LYS A 121 25.31 -22.35 -30.11
N PHE A 122 24.40 -21.39 -29.90
CA PHE A 122 24.55 -20.05 -30.47
C PHE A 122 25.78 -19.30 -29.93
N ILE A 123 26.10 -19.46 -28.65
CA ILE A 123 27.28 -18.84 -28.05
C ILE A 123 28.57 -19.47 -28.60
N SER A 124 28.59 -20.79 -28.81
CA SER A 124 29.73 -21.46 -29.47
C SER A 124 29.90 -21.06 -30.94
N GLU A 125 28.81 -20.65 -31.61
CA GLU A 125 28.84 -20.06 -32.95
C GLU A 125 29.29 -18.57 -32.95
N GLY A 126 29.72 -18.04 -31.81
CA GLY A 126 30.26 -16.68 -31.68
C GLY A 126 29.25 -15.59 -31.33
N LYS A 127 27.98 -15.93 -31.07
CA LYS A 127 26.97 -14.93 -30.69
C LYS A 127 27.10 -14.53 -29.22
N SER A 128 26.88 -13.26 -28.93
CA SER A 128 26.68 -12.81 -27.55
C SER A 128 25.40 -13.40 -26.94
N PHE A 129 25.30 -13.47 -25.61
CA PHE A 129 24.08 -13.97 -24.95
C PHE A 129 22.81 -13.22 -25.39
N LYS A 130 22.92 -11.90 -25.61
CA LYS A 130 21.81 -11.04 -26.03
C LYS A 130 21.33 -11.39 -27.45
N GLU A 131 22.24 -11.71 -28.36
CA GLU A 131 21.91 -12.16 -29.72
C GLU A 131 21.39 -13.60 -29.72
N ALA A 132 22.01 -14.47 -28.93
CA ALA A 132 21.60 -15.86 -28.77
C ALA A 132 20.16 -15.96 -28.23
N ILE A 133 19.80 -15.19 -27.21
CA ILE A 133 18.44 -15.24 -26.64
C ILE A 133 17.38 -14.62 -27.56
N ASN A 134 17.76 -13.67 -28.41
CA ASN A 134 16.89 -13.10 -29.43
C ASN A 134 16.78 -13.97 -30.69
N SER A 135 17.67 -14.95 -30.86
CA SER A 135 17.59 -15.94 -31.94
C SER A 135 16.35 -16.85 -31.77
N PRO A 136 15.90 -17.54 -32.83
CA PRO A 136 14.84 -18.53 -32.74
C PRO A 136 15.19 -19.71 -31.84
N ILE A 137 14.50 -19.80 -30.69
CA ILE A 137 14.62 -20.94 -29.78
C ILE A 137 13.42 -21.86 -29.97
N TRP A 138 13.66 -23.11 -30.38
CA TRP A 138 12.63 -24.06 -30.77
C TRP A 138 12.37 -25.11 -29.69
N MET A 139 11.09 -25.42 -29.46
CA MET A 139 10.70 -26.62 -28.70
C MET A 139 10.81 -27.85 -29.60
N ASN A 140 10.28 -27.71 -30.82
CA ASN A 140 10.37 -28.63 -31.94
C ASN A 140 10.49 -27.80 -33.22
N GLU A 141 11.61 -27.92 -33.91
CA GLU A 141 11.94 -27.11 -35.09
C GLU A 141 11.20 -27.60 -36.34
N GLU A 142 11.11 -28.91 -36.56
CA GLU A 142 10.38 -29.53 -37.67
C GLU A 142 8.91 -29.11 -37.71
N LYS A 143 8.29 -29.00 -36.53
CA LYS A 143 6.88 -28.57 -36.39
C LYS A 143 6.72 -27.04 -36.28
N GLY A 144 7.80 -26.27 -36.37
CA GLY A 144 7.77 -24.82 -36.23
C GLY A 144 7.30 -24.32 -34.86
N ILE A 145 7.48 -25.10 -33.79
CA ILE A 145 7.01 -24.76 -32.45
C ILE A 145 8.09 -23.98 -31.70
N ARG A 146 8.03 -22.65 -31.77
CA ARG A 146 8.98 -21.74 -31.10
C ARG A 146 8.62 -21.48 -29.63
N ILE A 147 9.63 -21.43 -28.77
CA ILE A 147 9.48 -21.00 -27.38
C ILE A 147 9.63 -19.47 -27.32
N LYS A 148 8.51 -18.76 -27.13
CA LYS A 148 8.52 -17.29 -26.94
C LYS A 148 8.45 -16.87 -25.47
N LYS A 149 7.71 -17.63 -24.65
CA LYS A 149 7.45 -17.33 -23.25
C LYS A 149 7.62 -18.56 -22.38
N VAL A 150 8.25 -18.38 -21.23
CA VAL A 150 8.46 -19.43 -20.22
C VAL A 150 7.81 -19.07 -18.90
N ARG A 151 7.36 -20.09 -18.17
CA ARG A 151 6.80 -19.93 -16.83
C ARG A 151 7.94 -19.88 -15.81
N CYS A 152 8.03 -18.78 -15.09
CA CYS A 152 9.10 -18.50 -14.14
C CYS A 152 8.56 -18.47 -12.72
N LYS A 153 9.32 -19.02 -11.76
CA LYS A 153 9.13 -18.79 -10.34
C LYS A 153 9.30 -17.30 -10.05
N THR A 154 8.46 -16.76 -9.18
CA THR A 154 8.54 -15.35 -8.77
C THR A 154 9.11 -15.20 -7.37
N VAL A 155 9.64 -14.03 -7.06
CA VAL A 155 10.12 -13.66 -5.71
C VAL A 155 8.97 -13.38 -4.74
N VAL A 156 7.76 -13.15 -5.26
CA VAL A 156 6.56 -12.88 -4.47
C VAL A 156 6.22 -14.09 -3.61
N LYS A 157 6.21 -13.89 -2.29
CA LYS A 157 5.96 -14.95 -1.29
C LYS A 157 4.50 -15.01 -0.86
N ASN A 158 3.87 -13.86 -0.63
CA ASN A 158 2.53 -13.73 -0.05
C ASN A 158 1.66 -12.78 -0.89
N PRO A 159 1.27 -13.14 -2.12
CA PRO A 159 0.35 -12.33 -2.90
C PRO A 159 -1.08 -12.44 -2.34
N LEU A 160 -1.90 -11.45 -2.65
CA LEU A 160 -3.34 -11.48 -2.38
C LEU A 160 -4.02 -12.42 -3.38
N LYS A 161 -4.96 -13.22 -2.87
CA LYS A 161 -5.84 -14.05 -3.71
C LYS A 161 -6.92 -13.14 -4.29
N TRP A 162 -7.04 -13.09 -5.60
CA TRP A 162 -8.09 -12.33 -6.26
C TRP A 162 -9.44 -13.04 -6.09
N GLU A 163 -10.52 -12.28 -5.85
CA GLU A 163 -11.86 -12.85 -5.61
C GLU A 163 -12.42 -13.59 -6.82
N LYS A 164 -12.15 -13.09 -8.04
CA LYS A 164 -12.70 -13.68 -9.26
C LYS A 164 -11.96 -14.96 -9.62
N LYS A 165 -12.72 -16.04 -9.77
CA LYS A 165 -12.23 -17.30 -10.33
C LYS A 165 -11.85 -17.14 -11.80
N ASN A 166 -10.91 -17.96 -12.24
CA ASN A 166 -10.60 -18.12 -13.66
C ASN A 166 -11.85 -18.61 -14.40
N ARG A 167 -12.04 -18.13 -15.64
CA ARG A 167 -13.14 -18.57 -16.52
C ARG A 167 -13.15 -20.09 -16.67
N ASP A 168 -11.98 -20.65 -16.98
CA ASP A 168 -11.80 -22.08 -17.19
C ASP A 168 -11.15 -22.67 -15.93
N LEU A 169 -11.93 -23.41 -15.14
CA LEU A 169 -11.47 -23.98 -13.88
C LEU A 169 -10.64 -25.24 -14.13
N SER A 170 -9.48 -25.32 -13.47
CA SER A 170 -8.69 -26.55 -13.45
C SER A 170 -9.29 -27.57 -12.48
N LYS A 171 -9.02 -28.86 -12.67
CA LYS A 171 -9.24 -29.88 -11.63
C LYS A 171 -8.50 -29.59 -10.32
N LYS A 172 -7.46 -28.75 -10.37
CA LYS A 172 -6.60 -28.38 -9.24
C LYS A 172 -7.05 -27.06 -8.62
N GLU A 173 -7.55 -27.11 -7.38
CA GLU A 173 -8.14 -25.95 -6.68
C GLU A 173 -7.19 -24.75 -6.57
N TYR A 174 -5.91 -25.00 -6.28
CA TYR A 174 -4.91 -23.94 -6.18
C TYR A 174 -4.70 -23.15 -7.49
N LYS A 175 -5.27 -23.59 -8.62
CA LYS A 175 -5.26 -22.87 -9.91
C LYS A 175 -6.56 -22.14 -10.22
N HIS A 176 -7.56 -22.21 -9.35
CA HIS A 176 -8.87 -21.58 -9.59
C HIS A 176 -8.81 -20.06 -9.56
N PHE A 177 -7.81 -19.51 -8.87
CA PHE A 177 -7.69 -18.07 -8.65
C PHE A 177 -6.38 -17.54 -9.22
N VAL A 178 -6.44 -16.28 -9.64
CA VAL A 178 -5.24 -15.49 -9.87
C VAL A 178 -4.79 -14.84 -8.57
N HIS A 179 -3.51 -14.53 -8.50
CA HIS A 179 -2.91 -13.88 -7.36
C HIS A 179 -2.30 -12.55 -7.80
N VAL A 180 -2.39 -11.54 -6.96
CA VAL A 180 -1.96 -10.18 -7.26
C VAL A 180 -1.12 -9.64 -6.10
N VAL A 181 -0.23 -8.70 -6.38
CA VAL A 181 0.60 -8.09 -5.33
C VAL A 181 -0.11 -6.85 -4.80
N ASN A 182 -0.17 -6.72 -3.48
CA ASN A 182 -0.72 -5.52 -2.85
C ASN A 182 0.03 -4.26 -3.32
N ASP A 183 -0.71 -3.22 -3.68
CA ASP A 183 -0.13 -1.96 -4.14
C ASP A 183 0.07 -0.99 -2.95
N SER A 184 -0.99 -0.76 -2.20
CA SER A 184 -1.00 0.04 -0.98
C SER A 184 -2.14 -0.39 -0.06
N ASN A 185 -2.03 0.00 1.21
CA ASN A 185 -3.07 -0.26 2.19
C ASN A 185 -3.98 0.95 2.33
N TYR A 186 -5.29 0.71 2.37
CA TYR A 186 -6.31 1.76 2.44
C TYR A 186 -6.31 2.43 3.81
N LEU A 187 -6.32 1.62 4.87
CA LEU A 187 -6.29 2.11 6.25
C LEU A 187 -5.59 1.12 7.19
N MET A 188 -5.24 1.62 8.36
CA MET A 188 -4.82 0.84 9.52
C MET A 188 -5.64 1.27 10.73
N ALA A 189 -6.37 0.36 11.33
CA ALA A 189 -7.05 0.58 12.60
C ALA A 189 -6.08 0.26 13.75
N ILE A 190 -6.04 1.13 14.75
CA ILE A 190 -5.28 0.92 15.99
C ILE A 190 -6.28 0.70 17.11
N TYR A 191 -6.11 -0.39 17.85
CA TYR A 191 -6.86 -0.73 19.05
C TYR A 191 -5.97 -0.50 20.25
N GLU A 192 -6.50 0.10 21.30
CA GLU A 192 -5.72 0.44 22.49
C GLU A 192 -6.55 0.19 23.76
N GLY A 193 -5.92 -0.46 24.73
CA GLY A 193 -6.48 -0.67 26.06
C GLY A 193 -5.37 -0.77 27.10
N LYS A 194 -5.73 -0.89 28.37
CA LYS A 194 -4.78 -1.03 29.48
C LYS A 194 -4.88 -2.43 30.08
N ASP A 195 -3.74 -3.00 30.44
CA ASP A 195 -3.73 -4.22 31.24
C ASP A 195 -4.09 -3.95 32.71
N LYS A 196 -4.22 -5.01 33.51
CA LYS A 196 -4.52 -4.91 34.95
C LYS A 196 -3.47 -4.10 35.75
N LYS A 197 -2.27 -3.87 35.18
CA LYS A 197 -1.17 -3.09 35.77
C LYS A 197 -1.12 -1.65 35.21
N GLY A 198 -2.10 -1.25 34.40
CA GLY A 198 -2.16 0.08 33.79
C GLY A 198 -1.28 0.28 32.55
N LYS A 199 -0.57 -0.76 32.08
CA LYS A 199 0.29 -0.67 30.90
C LYS A 199 -0.53 -0.70 29.62
N ILE A 200 -0.23 0.22 28.72
CA ILE A 200 -0.87 0.30 27.40
C ILE A 200 -0.56 -0.95 26.58
N LYS A 201 -1.61 -1.54 26.02
CA LYS A 201 -1.58 -2.63 25.05
C LYS A 201 -2.23 -2.16 23.78
N ARG A 202 -1.60 -2.48 22.65
CA ARG A 202 -2.11 -2.14 21.33
C ARG A 202 -2.23 -3.39 20.47
N ASP A 203 -3.22 -3.36 19.59
CA ASP A 203 -3.39 -4.28 18.49
C ASP A 203 -3.75 -3.46 17.24
N PHE A 204 -3.73 -4.07 16.08
CA PHE A 204 -4.02 -3.40 14.83
C PHE A 204 -4.81 -4.27 13.86
N GLU A 205 -5.44 -3.62 12.88
CA GLU A 205 -6.00 -4.25 11.69
C GLU A 205 -5.54 -3.44 10.49
N ILE A 206 -5.10 -4.11 9.42
CA ILE A 206 -4.70 -3.44 8.18
C ILE A 206 -5.64 -3.88 7.07
N VAL A 207 -6.20 -2.91 6.35
CA VAL A 207 -7.13 -3.16 5.25
C VAL A 207 -6.48 -2.70 3.97
N ASN A 208 -6.32 -3.62 3.02
CA ASN A 208 -5.77 -3.28 1.71
C ASN A 208 -6.83 -2.67 0.78
N ASN A 209 -6.40 -2.08 -0.34
CA ASN A 209 -7.34 -1.46 -1.28
C ASN A 209 -8.30 -2.47 -1.91
N LEU A 210 -7.92 -3.75 -2.03
CA LEU A 210 -8.78 -4.79 -2.59
C LEU A 210 -9.97 -5.07 -1.66
N GLU A 211 -9.70 -5.28 -0.36
CA GLU A 211 -10.71 -5.48 0.68
C GLU A 211 -11.62 -4.25 0.82
N ALA A 212 -11.03 -3.07 0.94
CA ALA A 212 -11.77 -1.81 1.01
C ALA A 212 -12.60 -1.58 -0.25
N GLY A 213 -12.07 -1.91 -1.43
CA GLY A 213 -12.79 -1.80 -2.69
C GLY A 213 -14.01 -2.72 -2.74
N SER A 214 -13.89 -3.95 -2.22
CA SER A 214 -15.03 -4.86 -2.09
C SER A 214 -16.07 -4.37 -1.10
N PHE A 215 -15.66 -3.78 0.02
CA PHE A 215 -16.55 -3.17 1.00
C PHE A 215 -17.31 -1.97 0.42
N TYR A 216 -16.63 -1.07 -0.31
CA TYR A 216 -17.23 0.14 -0.88
C TYR A 216 -17.96 -0.07 -2.21
N LYS A 217 -18.21 -1.31 -2.64
CA LYS A 217 -19.14 -1.59 -3.74
C LYS A 217 -20.50 -0.97 -3.43
N TYR A 218 -21.15 -0.35 -4.42
CA TYR A 218 -22.44 0.31 -4.24
C TYR A 218 -23.51 -0.67 -3.73
N SER A 219 -23.51 -1.89 -4.28
CA SER A 219 -24.39 -2.99 -3.88
C SER A 219 -24.22 -3.35 -2.38
N VAL A 220 -22.98 -3.43 -1.91
CA VAL A 220 -22.64 -3.75 -0.52
C VAL A 220 -23.03 -2.60 0.42
N GLN A 221 -22.68 -1.37 0.06
CA GLN A 221 -23.00 -0.19 0.88
C GLN A 221 -24.50 0.04 1.02
N LYS A 222 -25.28 -0.25 -0.03
CA LYS A 222 -26.74 -0.19 0.04
C LYS A 222 -27.29 -1.16 1.09
N LEU A 223 -26.82 -2.40 1.09
CA LEU A 223 -27.24 -3.43 2.04
C LEU A 223 -26.81 -3.10 3.48
N LEU A 224 -25.58 -2.62 3.67
CA LEU A 224 -25.09 -2.21 4.99
C LEU A 224 -25.90 -1.04 5.57
N LYS A 225 -26.25 -0.07 4.72
CA LYS A 225 -27.08 1.07 5.14
C LYS A 225 -28.49 0.62 5.56
N GLU A 226 -29.09 -0.35 4.87
CA GLU A 226 -30.37 -0.95 5.26
C GLU A 226 -30.29 -1.65 6.64
N GLN A 227 -29.11 -2.13 7.01
CA GLN A 227 -28.83 -2.72 8.34
C GLN A 227 -28.41 -1.67 9.40
N GLY A 228 -28.40 -0.39 9.05
CA GLY A 228 -27.96 0.70 9.95
C GLY A 228 -26.45 0.78 10.16
N ILE A 229 -25.65 0.09 9.33
CA ILE A 229 -24.19 0.11 9.39
C ILE A 229 -23.67 1.20 8.45
N GLU A 230 -22.97 2.20 9.00
CA GLU A 230 -22.46 3.33 8.23
C GLU A 230 -20.94 3.56 8.38
N GLY A 231 -20.35 4.20 7.36
CA GLY A 231 -18.96 4.65 7.39
C GLY A 231 -17.95 3.50 7.30
N VAL A 232 -17.08 3.42 8.31
CA VAL A 232 -16.04 2.38 8.45
C VAL A 232 -16.51 1.18 9.25
N GLU A 233 -17.72 1.27 9.82
CA GLU A 233 -18.32 0.17 10.53
C GLU A 233 -18.58 -0.99 9.57
N GLY A 234 -18.19 -2.20 9.97
CA GLY A 234 -18.22 -3.38 9.10
C GLY A 234 -16.96 -3.56 8.24
N LEU A 235 -16.09 -2.56 8.10
CA LEU A 235 -14.78 -2.72 7.45
C LEU A 235 -13.70 -3.19 8.42
N VAL A 236 -13.76 -2.72 9.66
CA VAL A 236 -12.89 -3.14 10.77
C VAL A 236 -13.73 -3.37 12.03
N PRO A 237 -13.33 -4.29 12.92
CA PRO A 237 -14.07 -4.51 14.17
C PRO A 237 -14.02 -3.27 15.07
N ARG A 238 -15.03 -3.10 15.94
CA ARG A 238 -15.06 -2.00 16.93
C ARG A 238 -14.13 -2.23 18.12
N LYS A 239 -13.78 -3.49 18.40
CA LYS A 239 -12.83 -3.90 19.43
C LYS A 239 -12.12 -5.20 19.06
N LYS A 240 -10.94 -5.42 19.62
CA LYS A 240 -10.21 -6.71 19.57
C LYS A 240 -9.98 -7.22 20.99
N ILE A 241 -9.83 -8.53 21.15
CA ILE A 241 -9.54 -9.16 22.43
C ILE A 241 -8.11 -9.68 22.40
N SER A 242 -7.28 -9.25 23.36
CA SER A 242 -5.90 -9.73 23.51
C SER A 242 -5.76 -10.41 24.87
N GLY A 243 -5.85 -11.74 24.89
CA GLY A 243 -5.94 -12.50 26.13
C GLY A 243 -7.22 -12.17 26.88
N SER A 244 -7.11 -11.59 28.08
CA SER A 244 -8.23 -11.15 28.91
C SER A 244 -8.49 -9.64 28.84
N ILE A 245 -7.95 -8.95 27.83
CA ILE A 245 -7.99 -7.48 27.72
C ILE A 245 -8.83 -7.10 26.49
N ASP A 246 -9.84 -6.27 26.72
CA ASP A 246 -10.61 -5.62 25.67
C ASP A 246 -9.84 -4.40 25.15
N LEU A 247 -9.57 -4.39 23.84
CA LEU A 247 -8.89 -3.32 23.12
C LEU A 247 -9.91 -2.62 22.21
N PRO A 248 -10.57 -1.55 22.66
CA PRO A 248 -11.46 -0.77 21.81
C PRO A 248 -10.67 -0.08 20.67
N LEU A 249 -11.37 0.20 19.57
CA LEU A 249 -10.83 0.99 18.46
C LEU A 249 -10.46 2.40 18.95
N LYS A 250 -9.18 2.75 18.88
CA LYS A 250 -8.65 4.06 19.29
C LYS A 250 -8.59 5.04 18.13
N SER A 251 -8.09 4.62 16.97
CA SER A 251 -7.96 5.49 15.80
C SER A 251 -7.91 4.72 14.49
N ILE A 252 -8.21 5.42 13.39
CA ILE A 252 -8.06 4.93 12.02
C ILE A 252 -7.05 5.81 11.32
N LEU A 253 -5.98 5.18 10.84
CA LEU A 253 -4.89 5.82 10.14
C LEU A 253 -5.07 5.63 8.64
N LYS A 254 -4.98 6.72 7.87
CA LYS A 254 -4.89 6.69 6.41
C LYS A 254 -3.61 7.40 5.97
N ILE A 255 -3.18 7.11 4.75
CA ILE A 255 -2.07 7.88 4.15
C ILE A 255 -2.53 9.34 4.03
N GLY A 256 -1.68 10.26 4.50
CA GLY A 256 -1.96 11.68 4.52
C GLY A 256 -2.47 12.22 5.85
N THR A 257 -2.92 11.38 6.77
CA THR A 257 -3.38 11.81 8.10
C THR A 257 -2.24 12.47 8.90
N MET A 258 -2.51 13.62 9.50
CA MET A 258 -1.57 14.31 10.38
C MET A 258 -1.59 13.71 11.79
N VAL A 259 -0.43 13.67 12.43
CA VAL A 259 -0.24 13.11 13.77
C VAL A 259 0.73 13.97 14.57
N ILE A 260 0.49 14.08 15.88
CA ILE A 260 1.38 14.77 16.82
C ILE A 260 1.93 13.76 17.81
N LEU A 261 3.25 13.58 17.82
CA LEU A 261 3.92 12.61 18.69
C LEU A 261 4.04 13.13 20.13
N TRP A 262 3.95 12.22 21.09
CA TRP A 262 4.13 12.49 22.52
C TRP A 262 5.01 11.41 23.17
N GLU A 263 5.69 11.76 24.26
CA GLU A 263 6.58 10.84 24.99
C GLU A 263 5.94 10.35 26.29
N ASN A 264 5.50 11.26 27.17
CA ASN A 264 5.02 10.90 28.50
C ASN A 264 3.50 10.74 28.55
N SER A 265 2.77 11.72 28.03
CA SER A 265 1.31 11.68 28.00
C SER A 265 0.71 12.39 26.79
N PRO A 266 -0.51 12.01 26.34
CA PRO A 266 -1.23 12.73 25.30
C PRO A 266 -1.51 14.21 25.66
N ASP A 267 -1.70 14.52 26.93
CA ASP A 267 -2.06 15.87 27.40
C ASP A 267 -0.90 16.86 27.33
N GLU A 268 0.36 16.39 27.32
CA GLU A 268 1.55 17.25 27.27
C GLU A 268 1.57 18.13 26.02
N VAL A 269 0.99 17.66 24.91
CA VAL A 269 0.95 18.38 23.63
C VAL A 269 0.21 19.72 23.75
N TRP A 270 -0.73 19.84 24.70
CA TRP A 270 -1.55 21.03 24.87
C TRP A 270 -0.92 22.09 25.77
N SER A 271 0.19 21.76 26.43
CA SER A 271 0.88 22.65 27.40
C SER A 271 2.24 23.14 26.90
N ILE A 272 2.63 22.77 25.68
CA ILE A 272 3.94 23.09 25.09
C ILE A 272 3.85 24.22 24.06
N SER A 273 5.01 24.78 23.73
CA SER A 273 5.13 25.84 22.72
C SER A 273 4.73 25.35 21.32
N LYS A 274 4.31 26.26 20.43
CA LYS A 274 4.06 25.93 19.01
C LYS A 274 5.30 25.34 18.33
N ASN A 275 6.50 25.81 18.69
CA ASN A 275 7.75 25.31 18.13
C ASN A 275 7.99 23.83 18.53
N ASP A 276 7.61 23.43 19.74
CA ASP A 276 7.70 22.03 20.15
C ASP A 276 6.64 21.17 19.48
N ILE A 277 5.42 21.69 19.28
CA ILE A 277 4.37 21.03 18.49
C ILE A 277 4.85 20.83 17.06
N LYS A 278 5.46 21.86 16.46
CA LYS A 278 6.04 21.82 15.11
C LYS A 278 6.99 20.63 14.99
N ARG A 279 7.94 20.47 15.91
CA ARG A 279 8.90 19.34 15.92
C ARG A 279 8.25 17.95 16.08
N ARG A 280 7.03 17.89 16.63
CA ARG A 280 6.26 16.65 16.88
C ARG A 280 5.23 16.35 15.80
N LEU A 281 4.99 17.27 14.86
CA LEU A 281 3.96 17.15 13.83
C LEU A 281 4.48 16.43 12.58
N TYR A 282 3.83 15.32 12.25
CA TYR A 282 4.16 14.45 11.14
C TYR A 282 2.93 14.11 10.30
N LYS A 283 3.16 13.71 9.05
CA LYS A 283 2.18 13.13 8.14
C LYS A 283 2.45 11.63 7.95
N ILE A 284 1.41 10.81 7.99
CA ILE A 284 1.54 9.39 7.64
C ILE A 284 1.75 9.24 6.13
N ILE A 285 2.82 8.55 5.73
CA ILE A 285 3.17 8.28 4.32
C ILE A 285 3.23 6.79 3.97
N GLY A 286 3.17 5.91 4.96
CA GLY A 286 3.21 4.46 4.72
C GLY A 286 2.58 3.67 5.85
N LEU A 287 1.83 2.64 5.47
CA LEU A 287 1.17 1.69 6.37
C LEU A 287 1.47 0.29 5.86
N SER A 288 2.05 -0.57 6.68
CA SER A 288 2.36 -1.95 6.31
C SER A 288 2.35 -2.90 7.51
N ASN A 289 2.42 -4.20 7.24
CA ASN A 289 2.54 -5.24 8.25
C ASN A 289 3.88 -5.96 8.07
N GLN A 290 4.67 -6.02 9.14
CA GLN A 290 5.90 -6.79 9.22
C GLN A 290 5.63 -8.11 9.95
N ARG A 291 5.90 -9.23 9.26
CA ARG A 291 5.79 -10.58 9.82
C ARG A 291 7.18 -11.12 10.15
N ILE A 292 7.39 -11.50 11.41
CA ILE A 292 8.62 -12.11 11.90
C ILE A 292 8.32 -13.57 12.24
N ILE A 293 8.98 -14.50 11.55
CA ILE A 293 8.85 -15.93 11.81
C ILE A 293 9.97 -16.33 12.78
N ARG A 294 9.60 -16.74 14.00
CA ARG A 294 10.56 -17.25 14.99
C ARG A 294 11.09 -18.62 14.60
N LYS A 295 12.22 -19.03 15.19
CA LYS A 295 12.77 -20.39 15.02
C LYS A 295 11.75 -21.49 15.39
N SER A 296 10.83 -21.21 16.30
CA SER A 296 9.74 -22.11 16.70
C SER A 296 8.59 -22.23 15.68
N GLY A 297 8.63 -21.48 14.57
CA GLY A 297 7.55 -21.43 13.58
C GLY A 297 6.43 -20.45 13.93
N LYS A 298 6.41 -19.88 15.15
CA LYS A 298 5.46 -18.83 15.52
C LYS A 298 5.68 -17.57 14.69
N VAL A 299 4.60 -17.01 14.16
CA VAL A 299 4.61 -15.75 13.41
C VAL A 299 4.16 -14.62 14.33
N ASP A 300 5.03 -13.64 14.54
CA ASP A 300 4.66 -12.38 15.17
C ASP A 300 4.40 -11.33 14.08
N GLU A 301 3.32 -10.58 14.24
CA GLU A 301 2.93 -9.52 13.30
C GLU A 301 3.04 -8.15 13.97
N TYR A 302 3.59 -7.18 13.23
CA TYR A 302 3.75 -5.81 13.70
C TYR A 302 3.31 -4.83 12.62
N ALA A 303 2.29 -4.04 12.91
CA ALA A 303 2.00 -2.85 12.12
C ALA A 303 3.21 -1.92 12.12
N THR A 304 3.55 -1.43 10.93
CA THR A 304 4.62 -0.48 10.67
C THR A 304 4.01 0.77 10.06
N ILE A 305 4.29 1.91 10.69
CA ILE A 305 3.78 3.24 10.31
C ILE A 305 4.99 4.08 9.93
N VAL A 306 4.99 4.62 8.72
CA VAL A 306 6.03 5.53 8.22
C VAL A 306 5.48 6.94 8.21
N LEU A 307 6.20 7.83 8.87
CA LEU A 307 5.87 9.23 9.10
C LEU A 307 6.87 10.11 8.35
N ARG A 308 6.39 11.24 7.83
CA ARG A 308 7.22 12.30 7.27
C ARG A 308 6.97 13.59 8.02
N PHE A 309 8.03 14.30 8.38
CA PHE A 309 7.92 15.61 9.01
C PHE A 309 7.09 16.55 8.14
N HIS A 310 6.18 17.31 8.74
CA HIS A 310 5.18 18.06 8.00
C HIS A 310 5.75 19.16 7.07
N GLN A 311 6.94 19.70 7.35
CA GLN A 311 7.62 20.66 6.46
C GLN A 311 8.68 20.03 5.55
N GLU A 312 8.85 18.70 5.58
CA GLU A 312 9.83 18.02 4.74
C GLU A 312 9.34 17.87 3.30
N ALA A 313 9.92 18.67 2.41
CA ALA A 313 9.57 18.71 0.99
C ALA A 313 10.54 17.92 0.08
N SER A 314 11.63 17.37 0.62
CA SER A 314 12.64 16.69 -0.19
C SER A 314 12.08 15.42 -0.87
N PRO A 315 12.63 15.06 -2.05
CA PRO A 315 12.29 13.81 -2.72
C PRO A 315 12.51 12.60 -1.81
N ALA A 316 11.57 11.65 -1.83
CA ALA A 316 11.63 10.46 -0.98
C ALA A 316 12.93 9.66 -1.15
N SER A 317 13.54 9.69 -2.33
CA SER A 317 14.80 9.00 -2.66
C SER A 317 16.02 9.56 -1.93
N LYS A 318 15.98 10.80 -1.45
CA LYS A 318 17.09 11.45 -0.72
C LYS A 318 16.96 11.32 0.80
N LEU A 319 15.80 10.88 1.28
CA LEU A 319 15.49 10.85 2.70
C LEU A 319 15.75 9.45 3.27
N LYS A 320 16.43 9.40 4.41
CA LYS A 320 16.61 8.16 5.17
C LYS A 320 15.41 7.96 6.09
N VAL A 321 14.87 6.76 6.09
CA VAL A 321 13.85 6.34 7.06
C VAL A 321 14.56 5.88 8.33
N GLU A 322 14.28 6.54 9.44
CA GLU A 322 14.89 6.23 10.73
C GLU A 322 13.89 5.54 11.66
N ASP A 323 14.36 4.51 12.36
CA ASP A 323 13.56 3.71 13.29
C ASP A 323 13.46 4.36 14.68
N GLY A 324 12.39 4.02 15.42
CA GLY A 324 12.34 4.19 16.88
C GLY A 324 11.19 5.05 17.42
N LYS A 325 10.90 4.84 18.70
CA LYS A 325 9.90 5.61 19.46
C LYS A 325 10.30 7.10 19.52
N PHE A 326 9.30 7.97 19.65
CA PHE A 326 9.54 9.40 19.87
C PHE A 326 10.14 9.66 21.25
N GLN A 327 11.12 10.56 21.29
CA GLN A 327 11.75 11.06 22.51
C GLN A 327 11.96 12.56 22.35
N ILE A 328 11.69 13.32 23.41
CA ILE A 328 11.79 14.78 23.38
C ILE A 328 13.23 15.23 23.06
N ILE A 329 14.20 14.54 23.66
CA ILE A 329 15.63 14.79 23.46
C ILE A 329 16.16 13.77 22.44
N GLU A 330 15.82 13.98 21.17
CA GLU A 330 16.39 13.21 20.06
C GLU A 330 16.84 14.11 18.90
N GLN A 331 17.72 13.55 18.06
CA GLN A 331 18.08 14.18 16.78
C GLN A 331 16.87 14.25 15.85
N PHE A 332 16.77 15.32 15.07
CA PHE A 332 15.67 15.50 14.13
C PHE A 332 15.60 14.36 13.11
N LYS A 333 14.42 13.77 12.96
CA LYS A 333 14.13 12.71 11.99
C LYS A 333 13.16 13.21 10.95
N ALA A 334 13.63 13.42 9.73
CA ALA A 334 12.79 13.83 8.60
C ALA A 334 11.75 12.77 8.22
N GLN A 335 12.14 11.49 8.29
CA GLN A 335 11.24 10.35 8.16
C GLN A 335 11.44 9.37 9.30
N ARG A 336 10.34 8.98 9.93
CA ARG A 336 10.35 8.05 11.07
C ARG A 336 9.52 6.82 10.75
N LYS A 337 10.03 5.64 11.08
CA LYS A 337 9.28 4.38 11.06
C LYS A 337 9.08 3.91 12.49
N MET A 338 7.83 3.59 12.83
CA MET A 338 7.43 3.14 14.15
C MET A 338 6.58 1.89 14.03
N ASN A 339 6.70 1.00 15.01
CA ASN A 339 5.70 -0.04 15.18
C ASN A 339 4.45 0.50 15.91
N HIS A 340 3.31 -0.17 15.78
CA HIS A 340 2.08 0.23 16.50
C HIS A 340 2.27 0.32 18.02
N ASN A 341 3.10 -0.54 18.62
CA ASN A 341 3.38 -0.51 20.06
C ASN A 341 4.13 0.75 20.51
N GLN A 342 4.94 1.36 19.63
CA GLN A 342 5.69 2.58 19.86
C GLN A 342 4.90 3.84 19.45
N PHE A 343 3.75 3.68 18.78
CA PHE A 343 2.99 4.77 18.18
C PHE A 343 2.21 5.58 19.21
N ASN A 344 2.95 6.38 19.99
CA ASN A 344 2.42 7.38 20.91
C ASN A 344 2.14 8.67 20.13
N ALA A 345 0.94 8.77 19.58
CA ALA A 345 0.54 9.92 18.78
C ALA A 345 -0.91 10.32 19.05
N LEU A 346 -1.18 11.63 19.00
CA LEU A 346 -2.51 12.17 18.74
C LEU A 346 -2.75 12.08 17.23
N VAL A 347 -3.97 11.73 16.83
CA VAL A 347 -4.35 11.50 15.42
C VAL A 347 -5.37 12.54 14.99
N GLU A 348 -5.10 13.20 13.86
CA GLU A 348 -6.04 14.15 13.26
C GLU A 348 -7.36 13.46 12.89
N GLY A 349 -8.48 14.13 13.20
CA GLY A 349 -9.84 13.60 13.02
C GLY A 349 -10.36 12.83 14.22
N PHE A 350 -9.47 12.31 15.09
CA PHE A 350 -9.82 11.61 16.33
C PHE A 350 -9.54 12.48 17.55
N ASP A 351 -8.29 12.88 17.76
CA ASP A 351 -7.87 13.60 18.97
C ASP A 351 -7.76 15.13 18.74
N PHE A 352 -7.56 15.56 17.49
CA PHE A 352 -7.47 16.98 17.12
C PHE A 352 -7.91 17.25 15.67
N THR A 353 -7.99 18.53 15.31
CA THR A 353 -8.09 19.01 13.92
C THR A 353 -7.05 20.09 13.67
N LEU A 354 -6.44 20.09 12.47
CA LEU A 354 -5.50 21.12 12.03
C LEU A 354 -6.10 21.89 10.84
N SER A 355 -6.38 23.17 11.05
CA SER A 355 -6.93 24.01 9.97
C SER A 355 -5.88 24.28 8.86
N PRO A 356 -6.31 24.72 7.67
CA PRO A 356 -5.39 25.10 6.58
C PRO A 356 -4.41 26.21 6.96
N ILE A 357 -4.78 27.07 7.92
CA ILE A 357 -3.94 28.15 8.45
C ILE A 357 -3.05 27.71 9.63
N GLY A 358 -2.97 26.41 9.93
CA GLY A 358 -2.11 25.88 10.99
C GLY A 358 -2.67 26.01 12.42
N ARG A 359 -3.95 26.40 12.58
CA ARG A 359 -4.60 26.41 13.91
C ARG A 359 -4.97 24.99 14.35
N LEU A 360 -4.44 24.60 15.51
CA LEU A 360 -4.73 23.33 16.19
C LEU A 360 -5.97 23.47 17.08
N THR A 361 -6.86 22.47 17.08
CA THR A 361 -8.02 22.40 17.98
C THR A 361 -8.16 20.99 18.54
N ARG A 362 -8.31 20.88 19.86
CA ARG A 362 -8.53 19.60 20.56
C ARG A 362 -9.95 19.11 20.28
N LYS A 363 -10.10 17.82 19.95
CA LYS A 363 -11.41 17.16 19.94
C LYS A 363 -11.72 16.63 21.33
N LYS A 364 -12.97 16.81 21.77
CA LYS A 364 -13.49 16.26 23.03
C LYS A 364 -14.01 14.86 22.81
#